data_AF-A0A1Q8A972-F1
#
_entry.id   AF-A0A1Q8A972-F1
#
_cell.length_a   1.000
_cell.length_b   1.000
_cell.length_c   1.000
_cell.angle_alpha   90.00
_cell.angle_beta   90.00
_cell.angle_gamma   90.00
#
_symmetry.space_group_name_H-M   'P 1'
#
loop_
_entity.id
_entity.type
_entity.pdbx_description
1 polymer ?
#
loop_
_entity_poly.entity_id
_entity_poly.type
_entity_poly.pdbx_seq_one_letter_code
_entity_poly.pdbx_strand_id
1 'polypeptide(L)'
;MTPAQIGQIQAMFEWDWLKKVQVNQIIATKAVELQRDCNLKPGDSVHAATAIRIRADVLQRWDRDFNRISRIIPVEDPKALTIQGELIEGFRKQIGPSPEDVKP
;
A
#
# COMPACT_ATOMS: atom_id res chain seq x y z
N MET A 1 -11.61 5.67 16.40
CA MET A 1 -11.46 6.66 15.31
C MET A 1 -12.64 7.61 15.35
N THR A 2 -12.41 8.91 15.23
CA THR A 2 -13.47 9.93 15.17
C THR A 2 -14.00 10.07 13.74
N PRO A 3 -15.22 10.61 13.54
CA PRO A 3 -15.73 10.92 12.19
C PRO A 3 -14.78 11.80 11.37
N ALA A 4 -14.10 12.76 12.01
CA ALA A 4 -13.10 13.60 11.36
C ALA A 4 -11.89 12.79 10.84
N GLN A 5 -11.40 11.82 11.61
CA GLN A 5 -10.30 10.94 11.20
C GLN A 5 -10.71 10.03 10.03
N ILE A 6 -11.96 9.55 10.02
CA ILE A 6 -12.50 8.75 8.91
C ILE A 6 -12.53 9.60 7.63
N GLY A 7 -13.03 10.84 7.72
CA GLY A 7 -13.08 11.76 6.57
C GLY A 7 -11.69 12.07 6.00
N GLN A 8 -10.68 12.23 6.85
CA GLN A 8 -9.30 12.44 6.42
C GLN A 8 -8.75 11.24 5.64
N ILE A 9 -8.97 10.00 6.11
CA ILE A 9 -8.51 8.79 5.41
C ILE A 9 -9.25 8.62 4.08
N GLN A 10 -10.55 8.89 4.04
CA GLN A 10 -11.32 8.82 2.80
C GLN A 10 -10.80 9.81 1.76
N ALA A 11 -10.47 11.04 2.18
CA ALA A 11 -9.92 12.06 1.29
C ALA A 11 -8.55 11.66 0.68
N MET A 12 -7.78 10.80 1.35
CA MET A 12 -6.51 10.30 0.78
C MET A 12 -6.74 9.54 -0.54
N PHE A 13 -7.86 8.83 -0.69
CA PHE A 13 -8.17 8.09 -1.92
C PHE A 13 -8.59 8.97 -3.11
N GLU A 14 -8.72 10.28 -2.89
CA GLU A 14 -9.00 11.27 -3.94
C GLU A 14 -7.74 12.06 -4.34
N TRP A 15 -6.55 11.65 -3.87
CA TRP A 15 -5.29 12.25 -4.32
C TRP A 15 -5.04 11.98 -5.81
N ASP A 16 -4.63 13.02 -6.56
CA ASP A 16 -4.45 12.96 -8.03
C ASP A 16 -3.44 11.89 -8.50
N TRP A 17 -2.50 11.50 -7.63
CA TRP A 17 -1.49 10.50 -7.91
C TRP A 17 -1.91 9.07 -7.50
N LEU A 18 -3.06 8.91 -6.86
CA LEU A 18 -3.66 7.61 -6.60
C LEU A 18 -4.74 7.30 -7.64
N LYS A 19 -4.62 6.13 -8.27
CA LYS A 19 -5.62 5.62 -9.21
C LYS A 19 -6.34 4.44 -8.59
N LYS A 20 -7.66 4.57 -8.43
CA LYS A 20 -8.53 3.47 -7.99
C LYS A 20 -8.66 2.46 -9.12
N VAL A 21 -8.38 1.19 -8.83
CA VAL A 21 -8.53 0.09 -9.78
C VAL A 21 -9.65 -0.81 -9.30
N GLN A 22 -10.64 -1.03 -10.16
CA GLN A 22 -11.73 -1.95 -9.84
C GLN A 22 -11.27 -3.39 -9.98
N VAL A 23 -11.40 -4.16 -8.90
CA VAL A 23 -11.19 -5.60 -8.92
C VAL A 23 -12.40 -6.26 -9.60
N ASN A 24 -12.14 -7.07 -10.63
CA ASN A 24 -13.15 -7.77 -11.41
C ASN A 24 -12.82 -9.26 -11.56
N GLN A 25 -13.69 -10.00 -12.22
CA GLN A 25 -13.53 -11.45 -12.40
C GLN A 25 -12.21 -11.83 -13.09
N ILE A 26 -11.71 -11.04 -14.04
CA ILE A 26 -10.44 -11.31 -14.72
C ILE A 26 -9.28 -11.24 -13.73
N ILE A 27 -9.27 -10.23 -12.86
CA ILE A 27 -8.27 -10.11 -11.78
C ILE A 27 -8.41 -11.28 -10.80
N ALA A 28 -9.64 -11.65 -10.43
CA ALA A 28 -9.88 -12.77 -9.52
C ALA A 28 -9.38 -14.10 -10.08
N THR A 29 -9.66 -14.42 -11.35
CA THR A 29 -9.13 -15.61 -12.02
C THR A 29 -7.61 -15.60 -12.05
N LYS A 30 -7.00 -14.45 -12.40
CA LYS A 30 -5.55 -14.33 -12.41
C LYS A 30 -4.93 -14.49 -11.01
N ALA A 31 -5.60 -14.01 -9.97
CA ALA A 31 -5.15 -14.18 -8.59
C ALA A 31 -5.11 -15.66 -8.19
N VAL A 32 -6.11 -16.46 -8.58
CA VAL A 32 -6.11 -17.91 -8.32
C VAL A 32 -4.94 -18.61 -9.02
N GLU A 33 -4.64 -18.24 -10.26
CA GLU A 33 -3.45 -18.74 -10.97
C GLU A 33 -2.15 -18.39 -10.23
N LEU A 34 -1.99 -17.12 -9.82
CA LEU A 34 -0.80 -16.68 -9.10
C LEU A 34 -0.65 -17.34 -7.74
N GLN A 35 -1.75 -17.55 -7.03
CA GLN A 35 -1.75 -18.29 -5.76
C GLN A 35 -1.23 -19.71 -5.98
N ARG A 36 -1.73 -20.42 -7.01
CA ARG A 36 -1.28 -21.78 -7.33
C ARG A 36 0.17 -21.83 -7.79
N ASP A 37 0.55 -20.93 -8.71
CA ASP A 37 1.81 -21.03 -9.45
C ASP A 37 2.99 -20.37 -8.71
N CYS A 38 2.70 -19.42 -7.82
CA CYS A 38 3.70 -18.65 -7.08
C CYS A 38 3.55 -18.78 -5.55
N ASN A 39 2.58 -19.56 -5.07
CA ASN A 39 2.32 -19.79 -3.65
C ASN A 39 2.16 -18.48 -2.86
N LEU A 40 1.50 -17.49 -3.47
CA LEU A 40 1.18 -16.21 -2.84
C LEU A 40 -0.04 -16.34 -1.92
N LYS A 41 -0.12 -15.52 -0.87
CA LYS A 41 -1.33 -15.42 -0.05
C LYS A 41 -2.48 -14.85 -0.89
N PRO A 42 -3.76 -15.08 -0.54
CA PRO A 42 -4.89 -14.61 -1.33
C PRO A 42 -4.88 -13.08 -1.58
N GLY A 43 -4.60 -12.28 -0.54
CA GLY A 43 -4.51 -10.82 -0.67
C GLY A 43 -3.37 -10.37 -1.61
N ASP A 44 -2.19 -10.96 -1.44
CA ASP A 44 -1.02 -10.68 -2.28
C ASP A 44 -1.25 -11.10 -3.73
N SER A 45 -1.99 -12.20 -3.93
CA SER A 45 -2.36 -12.69 -5.26
C SER A 45 -3.29 -11.72 -5.98
N VAL A 46 -4.27 -11.14 -5.29
CA VAL A 46 -5.15 -10.10 -5.85
C VAL A 46 -4.34 -8.83 -6.16
N HIS A 47 -3.43 -8.43 -5.28
CA HIS A 47 -2.58 -7.26 -5.49
C HIS A 47 -1.68 -7.45 -6.72
N ALA A 48 -0.98 -8.58 -6.81
CA ALA A 48 -0.13 -8.94 -7.94
C ALA A 48 -0.93 -9.05 -9.26
N ALA A 49 -2.08 -9.73 -9.24
CA ALA A 49 -2.96 -9.85 -10.40
C ALA A 49 -3.44 -8.48 -10.89
N THR A 50 -3.76 -7.57 -9.96
CA THR A 50 -4.16 -6.20 -10.28
C THR A 50 -3.02 -5.45 -10.97
N ALA A 51 -1.81 -5.48 -10.41
CA ALA A 51 -0.63 -4.82 -10.97
C ALA A 51 -0.30 -5.33 -12.39
N ILE A 52 -0.33 -6.64 -12.59
CA ILE A 52 -0.13 -7.26 -13.91
C ILE A 52 -1.25 -6.83 -14.88
N ARG A 53 -2.50 -6.80 -14.43
CA ARG A 53 -3.65 -6.49 -15.30
C ARG A 53 -3.66 -5.04 -15.77
N ILE A 54 -3.25 -4.10 -14.92
CA ILE A 54 -3.14 -2.67 -15.27
C ILE A 54 -1.83 -2.35 -15.98
N ARG A 55 -0.93 -3.33 -16.13
CA ARG A 55 0.43 -3.15 -16.69
C ARG A 55 1.20 -2.09 -15.91
N ALA A 56 1.19 -2.19 -14.59
CA ALA A 56 2.06 -1.36 -13.77
C ALA A 56 3.52 -1.61 -14.16
N ASP A 57 4.32 -0.55 -14.20
CA ASP A 57 5.74 -0.65 -14.56
C ASP A 57 6.52 -1.47 -13.54
N VAL A 58 6.15 -1.34 -12.26
CA VAL A 58 6.79 -2.03 -11.14
C VAL A 58 5.79 -2.26 -10.00
N LEU A 59 5.94 -3.39 -9.30
CA LEU A 59 5.27 -3.64 -8.02
C LEU A 59 6.25 -3.34 -6.87
N GLN A 60 5.94 -2.32 -6.10
CA GLN A 60 6.72 -1.96 -4.92
C GLN A 60 6.29 -2.80 -3.71
N ARG A 61 7.23 -3.42 -2.99
CA ARG A 61 6.92 -4.35 -1.89
C ARG A 61 7.82 -4.25 -0.68
N TRP A 62 7.20 -4.28 0.49
CA TRP A 62 7.89 -4.57 1.75
C TRP A 62 7.97 -6.08 2.03
N ASP A 63 6.94 -6.85 1.63
CA ASP A 63 6.89 -8.30 1.84
C ASP A 63 7.68 -9.04 0.75
N ARG A 64 8.70 -9.82 1.15
CA ARG A 64 9.56 -10.59 0.23
C ARG A 64 8.81 -11.67 -0.54
N ASP A 65 7.59 -12.04 -0.14
CA ASP A 65 6.78 -13.03 -0.86
C ASP A 65 6.54 -12.63 -2.34
N PHE A 66 6.50 -11.33 -2.65
CA PHE A 66 6.39 -10.84 -4.03
C PHE A 66 7.62 -11.11 -4.91
N ASN A 67 8.76 -11.55 -4.35
CA ASN A 67 9.90 -11.95 -5.19
C ASN A 67 9.58 -13.14 -6.09
N ARG A 68 8.58 -13.97 -5.72
CA ARG A 68 8.15 -15.15 -6.48
C ARG A 68 7.50 -14.80 -7.83
N ILE A 69 7.03 -13.57 -8.00
CA ILE A 69 6.43 -13.06 -9.25
C ILE A 69 7.35 -12.13 -10.04
N SER A 70 8.60 -11.94 -9.62
CA SER A 70 9.59 -11.04 -10.26
C SER A 70 9.86 -11.37 -11.74
N ARG A 71 9.64 -12.62 -12.14
CA ARG A 71 9.71 -13.06 -13.55
C ARG A 71 8.54 -12.60 -14.42
N ILE A 72 7.45 -12.13 -13.80
CA ILE A 72 6.18 -11.76 -14.47
C ILE A 72 6.04 -10.23 -14.53
N ILE A 73 6.39 -9.55 -13.43
CA ILE A 73 6.37 -8.09 -13.31
C ILE A 73 7.63 -7.67 -12.54
N PRO A 74 8.28 -6.54 -12.88
CA PRO A 74 9.37 -6.00 -12.07
C PRO A 74 8.91 -5.74 -10.64
N VAL A 75 9.78 -6.06 -9.68
CA VAL A 75 9.51 -5.89 -8.25
C VAL A 75 10.65 -5.10 -7.63
N GLU A 76 10.34 -4.04 -6.89
CA GLU A 76 11.34 -3.19 -6.23
C GLU A 76 10.99 -2.90 -4.76
N ASP A 77 12.00 -2.50 -3.99
CA ASP A 77 11.77 -1.93 -2.66
C ASP A 77 11.18 -0.51 -2.81
N PRO A 78 10.17 -0.13 -2.00
CA PRO A 78 9.57 1.19 -2.10
C PRO A 78 10.59 2.30 -1.82
N LYS A 79 10.51 3.38 -2.61
CA LYS A 79 11.33 4.58 -2.39
C LYS A 79 10.59 5.54 -1.50
N ALA A 80 11.28 6.09 -0.49
CA ALA A 80 10.72 7.17 0.31
C ALA A 80 10.48 8.39 -0.59
N LEU A 81 9.27 8.93 -0.55
CA LEU A 81 8.91 10.15 -1.29
C LEU A 81 9.50 11.41 -0.64
N THR A 82 9.93 11.32 0.62
CA THR A 82 10.53 12.41 1.39
C THR A 82 11.75 11.94 2.16
N ILE A 83 12.70 12.85 2.41
CA ILE A 83 13.84 12.62 3.30
C ILE A 83 13.27 12.54 4.72
N GLN A 84 12.98 11.32 5.19
CA GLN A 84 12.47 11.11 6.55
C GLN A 84 13.45 11.63 7.64
N GLY A 85 14.72 11.89 7.29
CA GLY A 85 15.72 12.47 8.19
C GLY A 85 15.35 13.84 8.76
N GLU A 86 14.69 14.72 7.99
CA GLU A 86 14.25 16.05 8.48
C GLU A 86 12.88 15.98 9.18
N LEU A 87 12.04 15.02 8.81
CA LEU A 87 10.77 14.77 9.50
C LEU A 87 10.98 14.11 10.86
N ILE A 88 12.08 13.40 11.15
CA ILE A 88 12.30 12.86 12.51
C ILE A 88 12.55 13.98 13.54
N GLU A 89 13.14 15.12 13.15
CA GLU A 89 13.16 16.32 14.00
C GLU A 89 11.77 16.96 14.14
N GLY A 90 10.94 16.91 13.09
CA GLY A 90 9.55 17.36 13.11
C GLY A 90 8.58 16.45 13.89
N PHE A 91 8.76 15.13 13.86
CA PHE A 91 7.96 14.12 14.56
C PHE A 91 8.35 13.97 16.04
N ARG A 92 9.49 14.54 16.45
CA ARG A 92 9.76 14.84 17.87
C ARG A 92 8.84 15.93 18.43
N LYS A 93 8.16 16.72 17.57
CA LYS A 93 6.97 17.46 18.01
C LYS A 93 5.78 16.50 18.00
N GLN A 94 5.62 15.87 19.16
CA GLN A 94 4.43 15.20 19.68
C GLN A 94 3.20 15.27 18.76
N ILE A 95 2.88 14.16 18.08
CA ILE A 95 1.59 14.00 17.41
C ILE A 95 0.57 13.54 18.47
N GLY A 96 -0.25 14.49 18.93
CA GLY A 96 -1.34 14.27 19.88
C GLY A 96 -1.10 14.91 21.25
N PRO A 97 -2.17 15.18 22.03
CA PRO A 97 -2.03 15.76 23.37
C PRO A 97 -1.25 14.81 24.28
N SER A 98 -0.33 15.39 25.05
CA SER A 98 0.42 14.71 26.11
C SER A 98 -0.49 14.45 27.32
N PRO A 99 -0.15 13.47 28.18
CA PRO A 99 -0.85 13.28 29.46
C PRO A 99 -0.83 14.52 30.37
N GLU A 100 0.07 15.47 30.13
CA GLU A 100 0.18 16.73 30.87
C GLU A 100 -0.83 17.77 30.39
N ASP A 101 -1.32 17.65 29.15
CA ASP A 101 -2.36 18.50 28.54
C ASP A 101 -3.78 18.12 29.02
N VAL A 102 -3.89 17.03 29.78
CA VAL A 102 -5.14 16.52 30.36
C VAL A 102 -5.00 16.51 31.89
N LYS A 103 -4.80 17.68 32.49
CA LYS A 103 -5.00 17.87 33.93
C LYS A 103 -6.41 18.45 34.17
N PRO A 104 -7.07 18.08 35.29
CA PRO A 104 -8.46 18.42 35.57
C PRO A 104 -8.71 19.92 35.71
#